data_AF-A0A1M6KKT2-F1
#
_entry.id   AF-A0A1M6KKT2-F1
#
_cell.length_a   1.000
_cell.length_b   1.000
_cell.length_c   1.000
_cell.angle_alpha   90.00
_cell.angle_beta   90.00
_cell.angle_gamma   90.00
#
_symmetry.space_group_name_H-M   'P 1'
#
loop_
_entity.id
_entity.type
_entity.pdbx_description
1 polymer ?
#
loop_
_entity_poly.entity_id
_entity_poly.type
_entity_poly.pdbx_seq_one_letter_code
_entity_poly.pdbx_strand_id
1 'polypeptide(L)'
;MRKSISHSLKSLLSNIRQRKDKQLLKDYIIRTIEDKTGKPIQLLRKNHTQRELYKIGLYYVTTTNKAICEALKIPVEAGTRRKRELEKEGRLIASAKKRICPFTKHPARFLTTNPDQYRELLK
;
A
#
# COMPACT_ATOMS: atom_id res chain seq x y z
N MET A 1 -36.37 30.88 2.95
CA MET A 1 -35.73 29.94 1.99
C MET A 1 -34.27 29.73 2.39
N ARG A 2 -33.88 28.56 2.92
CA ARG A 2 -32.46 28.24 3.26
C ARG A 2 -32.07 26.91 2.61
N LYS A 3 -31.63 26.96 1.36
CA LYS A 3 -31.01 25.81 0.68
C LYS A 3 -29.80 26.33 -0.09
N SER A 4 -28.57 25.96 0.33
CA SER A 4 -27.41 25.73 -0.59
C SER A 4 -26.02 25.58 0.07
N ILE A 5 -25.82 25.74 1.39
CA ILE A 5 -24.44 25.70 1.97
C ILE A 5 -23.98 24.29 2.38
N SER A 6 -24.86 23.29 2.46
CA SER A 6 -24.57 22.04 3.18
C SER A 6 -23.88 20.92 2.39
N HIS A 7 -23.96 20.87 1.06
CA HIS A 7 -23.42 19.74 0.29
C HIS A 7 -21.95 19.96 -0.15
N SER A 8 -21.59 21.19 -0.54
CA SER A 8 -20.24 21.53 -1.01
C SER A 8 -19.21 21.44 0.11
N LEU A 9 -19.52 21.97 1.31
CA LEU A 9 -18.64 21.89 2.47
C LEU A 9 -18.44 20.46 2.98
N LYS A 10 -19.50 19.63 2.99
CA LYS A 10 -19.39 18.20 3.35
C LYS A 10 -18.48 17.45 2.39
N SER A 11 -18.60 17.71 1.09
CA SER A 11 -17.71 17.15 0.06
C SER A 11 -16.26 17.57 0.29
N LEU A 12 -16.01 18.87 0.52
CA LEU A 12 -14.67 19.40 0.79
C LEU A 12 -14.03 18.76 2.04
N LEU A 13 -14.77 18.71 3.15
CA LEU A 13 -14.31 18.09 4.41
C LEU A 13 -14.02 16.59 4.25
N SER A 14 -14.87 15.88 3.50
CA SER A 14 -14.65 14.46 3.19
C SER A 14 -13.37 14.26 2.38
N ASN A 15 -13.09 15.13 1.41
CA ASN A 15 -11.87 15.09 0.61
C ASN A 15 -10.62 15.38 1.44
N ILE A 16 -10.67 16.37 2.34
CA ILE A 16 -9.56 16.69 3.26
C ILE A 16 -9.26 15.49 4.16
N ARG A 17 -10.30 14.89 4.77
CA ARG A 17 -10.15 13.68 5.59
C ARG A 17 -9.53 12.53 4.81
N GLN A 18 -10.01 12.28 3.60
CA GLN A 18 -9.46 11.23 2.73
C GLN A 18 -7.99 11.44 2.37
N ARG A 19 -7.57 12.69 2.10
CA ARG A 19 -6.15 13.00 1.84
C ARG A 19 -5.30 12.73 3.07
N LYS A 20 -5.80 13.09 4.26
CA LYS A 20 -5.12 12.82 5.53
C LYS A 20 -4.98 11.32 5.79
N ASP A 21 -6.03 10.53 5.59
CA ASP A 21 -5.98 9.07 5.78
C ASP A 21 -4.97 8.39 4.83
N LYS A 22 -4.91 8.83 3.57
CA LYS A 22 -3.93 8.34 2.59
C LYS A 22 -2.50 8.65 3.01
N GLN A 23 -2.27 9.88 3.49
CA GLN A 23 -0.96 10.32 3.97
C GLN A 23 -0.54 9.53 5.22
N LEU A 24 -1.44 9.36 6.19
CA LEU A 24 -1.18 8.58 7.41
C LEU A 24 -0.81 7.13 7.09
N LEU A 25 -1.53 6.47 6.18
CA LEU A 25 -1.19 5.11 5.76
C LEU A 25 0.16 5.04 5.04
N LYS A 26 0.44 6.03 4.17
CA LYS A 26 1.74 6.12 3.49
C LYS A 26 2.88 6.28 4.49
N ASP A 27 2.73 7.17 5.46
CA ASP A 27 3.73 7.44 6.49
C ASP A 27 3.92 6.23 7.41
N TYR A 28 2.83 5.53 7.74
CA TYR A 28 2.88 4.26 8.47
C TYR A 28 3.69 3.19 7.72
N ILE A 29 3.43 3.01 6.42
CA ILE A 29 4.17 2.04 5.59
C ILE A 29 5.66 2.40 5.58
N ILE A 30 5.99 3.67 5.34
CA ILE A 30 7.38 4.14 5.29
C ILE A 30 8.07 3.91 6.64
N ARG A 31 7.48 4.40 7.74
CA ARG A 31 8.03 4.20 9.09
C ARG A 31 8.24 2.74 9.43
N THR A 32 7.25 1.89 9.17
CA THR A 32 7.38 0.45 9.46
C THR A 32 8.55 -0.19 8.71
N ILE A 33 8.75 0.19 7.43
CA ILE A 33 9.88 -0.30 6.64
C ILE A 33 11.20 0.24 7.20
N GLU A 34 11.28 1.52 7.53
CA GLU A 34 12.49 2.15 8.08
C GLU A 34 12.86 1.52 9.43
N ASP A 35 11.89 1.37 10.34
CA ASP A 35 12.06 0.78 11.67
C ASP A 35 12.52 -0.68 11.58
N LYS A 36 11.95 -1.47 10.66
CA LYS A 36 12.30 -2.89 10.50
C LYS A 36 13.62 -3.10 9.77
N THR A 37 14.01 -2.20 8.88
CA THR A 37 15.28 -2.31 8.13
C THR A 37 16.44 -1.58 8.78
N GLY A 38 16.17 -0.69 9.75
CA GLY A 38 17.16 0.21 10.35
C GLY A 38 17.74 1.22 9.35
N LYS A 39 17.09 1.44 8.20
CA LYS A 39 17.59 2.28 7.10
C LYS A 39 16.51 3.25 6.63
N PRO A 40 16.87 4.51 6.34
CA PRO A 40 15.92 5.47 5.79
C PRO A 40 15.47 5.06 4.38
N ILE A 41 14.23 5.36 4.02
CA ILE A 41 13.62 4.92 2.75
C ILE A 41 14.35 5.49 1.53
N GLN A 42 14.97 6.67 1.68
CA GLN A 42 15.78 7.29 0.64
C GLN A 42 17.04 6.46 0.35
N LEU A 43 17.67 5.88 1.38
CA LEU A 43 18.83 5.01 1.22
C LEU A 43 18.42 3.68 0.59
N LEU A 44 17.31 3.10 1.05
CA LEU A 44 16.76 1.89 0.44
C LEU A 44 16.47 2.09 -1.05
N ARG A 45 15.92 3.25 -1.43
CA ARG A 45 15.65 3.60 -2.84
C ARG A 45 16.90 3.73 -3.71
N LYS A 46 18.03 4.15 -3.14
CA LYS A 46 19.31 4.26 -3.86
C LYS A 46 19.99 2.91 -4.03
N ASN A 47 19.89 2.05 -3.03
CA ASN A 47 20.68 0.82 -2.95
C ASN A 47 19.97 -0.42 -3.49
N HIS A 48 18.67 -0.32 -3.76
CA HIS A 48 17.86 -1.44 -4.23
C HIS A 48 17.15 -1.10 -5.54
N THR A 49 17.00 -2.11 -6.38
CA THR A 49 16.13 -2.03 -7.54
C THR A 49 14.68 -1.87 -7.08
N GLN A 50 13.84 -1.30 -7.93
CA GLN A 50 12.42 -1.16 -7.59
C GLN A 50 11.72 -2.51 -7.35
N ARG A 51 12.21 -3.62 -7.92
CA ARG A 51 11.69 -4.98 -7.67
C ARG A 51 12.03 -5.44 -6.25
N GLU A 52 13.27 -5.24 -5.82
CA GLU A 52 13.70 -5.56 -4.46
C GLU A 52 12.97 -4.70 -3.43
N LEU A 53 12.86 -3.39 -3.67
CA LEU A 53 12.09 -2.48 -2.82
C LEU A 53 10.65 -2.93 -2.65
N TYR A 54 10.00 -3.31 -3.76
CA TYR A 54 8.63 -3.82 -3.73
C TYR A 54 8.52 -5.09 -2.88
N LYS A 55 9.45 -6.03 -3.07
CA LYS A 55 9.50 -7.29 -2.31
C LYS A 55 9.76 -7.04 -0.82
N ILE A 56 10.73 -6.20 -0.48
CA ILE A 56 11.10 -5.84 0.90
C ILE A 56 9.93 -5.12 1.59
N GLY A 57 9.30 -4.17 0.91
CA GLY A 57 8.17 -3.44 1.47
C GLY A 57 6.99 -4.35 1.81
N LEU A 58 6.65 -5.29 0.93
CA LEU A 58 5.60 -6.29 1.17
C LEU A 58 6.01 -7.39 2.15
N TYR A 59 7.29 -7.51 2.49
CA TYR A 59 7.74 -8.46 3.51
C TYR A 59 7.44 -7.92 4.90
N TYR A 60 7.68 -6.62 5.12
CA TYR A 60 7.43 -5.99 6.42
C TYR A 60 5.99 -5.47 6.58
N VAL A 61 5.32 -5.14 5.48
CA VAL A 61 3.98 -4.53 5.53
C VAL A 61 3.01 -5.21 4.57
N THR A 62 2.04 -5.92 5.15
CA THR A 62 0.91 -6.47 4.39
C THR A 62 -0.04 -5.36 3.96
N THR A 63 -0.14 -5.11 2.65
CA THR A 63 -0.97 -4.00 2.13
C THR A 63 -1.37 -4.21 0.66
N THR A 64 -2.10 -3.27 0.08
CA THR A 64 -2.52 -3.31 -1.33
C THR A 64 -1.41 -2.84 -2.27
N ASN A 65 -1.45 -3.28 -3.54
CA ASN A 65 -0.50 -2.87 -4.58
C ASN A 65 -0.39 -1.34 -4.71
N LYS A 66 -1.51 -0.62 -4.69
CA LYS A 66 -1.52 0.84 -4.83
C LYS A 66 -0.85 1.50 -3.63
N ALA A 67 -1.17 1.06 -2.41
CA ALA A 67 -0.61 1.63 -1.19
C ALA A 67 0.92 1.50 -1.13
N ILE A 68 1.45 0.30 -1.40
CA ILE A 68 2.90 0.09 -1.37
C ILE A 68 3.62 0.86 -2.49
N CYS A 69 3.01 0.95 -3.69
CA CYS A 69 3.57 1.73 -4.80
C CYS A 69 3.67 3.22 -4.46
N GLU A 70 2.62 3.81 -3.88
CA GLU A 70 2.59 5.20 -3.43
C GLU A 70 3.62 5.48 -2.33
N ALA A 71 3.76 4.56 -1.37
CA ALA A 71 4.75 4.67 -0.30
C ALA A 71 6.18 4.58 -0.82
N LEU A 72 6.45 3.66 -1.74
CA LEU A 72 7.80 3.43 -2.28
C LEU A 72 8.15 4.34 -3.47
N LYS A 73 7.23 5.18 -3.94
CA LYS A 73 7.36 5.97 -5.19
C LYS A 73 7.66 5.08 -6.41
N ILE A 74 6.97 3.95 -6.50
CA ILE A 74 7.03 3.02 -7.62
C ILE A 74 5.83 3.28 -8.54
N PRO A 75 6.02 3.38 -9.88
CA PRO A 75 4.89 3.43 -10.82
C PRO A 75 3.97 2.23 -10.66
N VAL A 76 2.65 2.44 -10.67
CA VAL A 76 1.67 1.39 -10.36
C VAL A 76 1.69 0.27 -11.41
N GLU A 77 1.98 0.61 -12.66
CA GLU A 77 2.13 -0.30 -13.79
C GLU A 77 3.32 -1.24 -13.53
N ALA A 78 4.45 -0.66 -13.11
CA ALA A 78 5.65 -1.41 -12.74
C ALA A 78 5.41 -2.29 -11.51
N GLY A 79 4.69 -1.79 -10.50
CA GLY A 79 4.26 -2.58 -9.34
C GLY A 79 3.35 -3.73 -9.71
N THR A 80 2.42 -3.52 -10.65
CA THR A 80 1.51 -4.57 -11.15
C THR A 80 2.28 -5.66 -11.90
N ARG A 81 3.29 -5.29 -12.70
CA ARG A 81 4.18 -6.25 -13.36
C ARG A 81 4.94 -7.10 -12.35
N ARG A 82 5.56 -6.46 -11.36
CA ARG A 82 6.33 -7.13 -10.28
C ARG A 82 5.46 -8.04 -9.42
N LYS A 83 4.25 -7.59 -9.10
CA LYS A 83 3.25 -8.42 -8.40
C LYS A 83 3.05 -9.73 -9.15
N ARG A 84 2.77 -9.67 -10.46
CA ARG A 84 2.56 -10.87 -11.28
C ARG A 84 3.79 -11.78 -11.33
N GLU A 85 5.00 -11.21 -11.43
CA GLU A 85 6.25 -11.98 -11.40
C GLU A 85 6.41 -12.73 -10.07
N LEU A 86 6.23 -12.04 -8.94
CA LEU A 86 6.37 -12.64 -7.61
C LEU A 86 5.28 -13.68 -7.31
N GLU A 87 4.05 -13.46 -7.81
CA GLU A 87 2.95 -14.45 -7.70
C GLU A 87 3.28 -15.72 -8.49
N LYS A 88 3.81 -15.60 -9.71
CA LYS A 88 4.26 -16.74 -10.51
C LYS A 88 5.41 -17.50 -9.85
N GLU A 89 6.29 -16.79 -9.16
CA GLU A 89 7.40 -17.39 -8.40
C GLU A 89 6.97 -18.01 -7.07
N GLY A 90 5.70 -17.91 -6.66
CA GLY A 90 5.24 -18.35 -5.33
C GLY A 90 5.81 -17.54 -4.15
N ARG A 91 6.37 -16.35 -4.45
CA ARG A 91 7.04 -15.46 -3.48
C ARG A 91 6.16 -14.30 -3.01
N LEU A 92 4.91 -14.25 -3.45
CA LEU A 92 3.91 -13.30 -3.01
C LEU A 92 2.57 -14.01 -2.91
N ILE A 93 1.86 -13.78 -1.81
CA ILE A 93 0.49 -14.26 -1.63
C ILE A 93 -0.45 -13.07 -1.51
N ALA A 94 -1.63 -13.23 -2.10
CA ALA A 94 -2.74 -12.31 -1.95
C ALA A 94 -3.77 -12.88 -0.97
N SER A 95 -4.39 -12.01 -0.16
CA SER A 95 -5.47 -12.39 0.74
C SER A 95 -6.63 -13.06 0.02
N ALA A 96 -7.24 -14.09 0.63
CA ALA A 96 -8.42 -14.76 0.10
C ALA A 96 -9.58 -13.78 -0.08
N LYS A 97 -9.84 -12.97 0.96
CA LYS A 97 -10.89 -11.95 0.99
C LYS A 97 -10.37 -10.61 0.47
N LYS A 98 -11.22 -9.89 -0.26
CA LYS A 98 -10.97 -8.49 -0.64
C LYS A 98 -11.38 -7.58 0.52
N ARG A 99 -10.58 -6.55 0.80
CA ARG A 99 -10.91 -5.46 1.74
C ARG A 99 -10.93 -4.13 1.00
N ILE A 100 -11.63 -3.13 1.52
CA ILE A 100 -11.67 -1.80 0.89
C ILE A 100 -10.29 -1.15 0.99
N CYS A 101 -9.70 -0.84 -0.17
CA CYS A 101 -8.43 -0.14 -0.23
C CYS A 101 -8.62 1.33 0.22
N PRO A 102 -7.83 1.82 1.18
CA PRO A 102 -7.95 3.21 1.64
C PRO A 102 -7.66 4.25 0.55
N PHE A 103 -6.84 3.89 -0.46
CA PHE A 103 -6.44 4.75 -1.56
C PHE A 103 -7.49 4.84 -2.67
N THR A 104 -7.97 3.70 -3.16
CA THR A 104 -8.87 3.63 -4.31
C THR A 104 -10.34 3.51 -3.92
N LYS A 105 -10.64 3.22 -2.64
CA LYS A 105 -11.98 2.92 -2.12
C LYS A 105 -12.67 1.72 -2.80
N HIS A 106 -11.92 0.96 -3.59
CA HIS A 106 -12.40 -0.27 -4.22
C HIS A 106 -11.91 -1.51 -3.45
N PRO A 107 -12.65 -2.62 -3.52
CA PRO A 107 -12.20 -3.90 -2.98
C PRO A 107 -10.86 -4.33 -3.60
N ALA A 108 -9.85 -4.52 -2.77
CA ALA A 108 -8.52 -4.98 -3.16
C ALA A 108 -8.05 -6.11 -2.25
N ARG A 109 -7.19 -6.98 -2.77
CA ARG A 109 -6.50 -7.99 -1.96
C ARG A 109 -5.27 -7.38 -1.32
N PHE A 110 -5.00 -7.79 -0.09
CA PHE A 110 -3.76 -7.45 0.60
C PHE A 110 -2.69 -8.44 0.17
N LEU A 111 -1.46 -7.97 0.04
CA LEU A 111 -0.34 -8.70 -0.50
C LEU A 111 0.74 -8.79 0.58
N THR A 112 1.41 -9.92 0.65
CA THR A 112 2.61 -10.09 1.45
C THR A 112 3.61 -10.97 0.73
N THR A 113 4.90 -10.74 0.99
CA THR A 113 5.99 -11.63 0.59
C THR A 113 6.60 -12.33 1.80
N ASN A 114 6.03 -12.13 3.00
CA ASN A 114 6.46 -12.78 4.22
C ASN A 114 5.78 -14.15 4.38
N PRO A 115 6.54 -15.27 4.31
CA PRO A 115 6.00 -16.61 4.44
C PRO A 115 5.24 -16.86 5.75
N ASP A 116 5.64 -16.21 6.84
CA ASP A 116 5.01 -16.38 8.15
C ASP A 116 3.56 -15.88 8.16
N GLN A 117 3.26 -14.87 7.31
CA GLN A 117 1.94 -14.27 7.18
C GLN A 117 1.07 -14.97 6.12
N TYR A 118 1.61 -15.93 5.38
CA TYR A 118 0.88 -16.61 4.31
C TYR A 118 -0.35 -17.34 4.85
N ARG A 119 -0.21 -18.05 5.98
CA ARG A 119 -1.30 -18.82 6.59
C ARG A 119 -2.45 -17.94 7.06
N GLU A 120 -2.16 -16.72 7.52
CA GLU A 120 -3.18 -15.79 8.00
C GLU A 120 -4.01 -15.20 6.85
N LEU A 121 -3.37 -14.95 5.70
CA LEU A 121 -4.02 -14.36 4.53
C LEU A 121 -4.89 -15.34 3.73
N LEU A 122 -4.66 -16.64 3.89
CA LEU A 122 -5.41 -17.70 3.20
C LEU A 122 -6.67 -18.17 3.95
N LYS A 123 -6.89 -17.70 5.19
CA LYS A 123 -8.12 -17.92 5.99
C LYS A 123 -9.24 -16.93 5.61
#